data_AF-A0A8T3Q7G9-F1
#
_entry.id   AF-A0A8T3Q7G9-F1
#
_cell.length_a   1.000
_cell.length_b   1.000
_cell.length_c   1.000
_cell.angle_alpha   90.00
_cell.angle_beta   90.00
_cell.angle_gamma   90.00
#
_symmetry.space_group_name_H-M   'P 1'
#
loop_
_entity.id
_entity.type
_entity.pdbx_description
1 polymer ?
#
loop_
_entity_poly.entity_id
_entity_poly.type
_entity_poly.pdbx_seq_one_letter_code
_entity_poly.pdbx_strand_id
1 'polypeptide(L)'
;MSKEGHLLKLLIHDEKTVVKIEPNFIVRGILLPMQLGSTCARIKNEFGSFIDEIPIMASDELYAGKICAALSRQHPRDLFDIKLLLETTGVTDSIRQMFLVYLVCNSRPIHEILSPNLIDIKQVFEKEFFRMTRENVFLEELLLARQQLIKEISKKLTEQEKKFLLSIKSGKPEYDLLPYSEIHKLPALQWKLMNLKKLNEEKHQQLIQKLKMVLN
;
A
#
# COMPACT_ATOMS: atom_id res chain seq x y z
N MET A 1 17.65 7.34 -15.37
CA MET A 1 17.16 6.42 -16.43
C MET A 1 17.35 4.99 -15.94
N SER A 2 16.37 4.09 -16.12
CA SER A 2 16.54 2.65 -15.90
C SER A 2 17.41 2.02 -17.01
N LYS A 3 17.81 0.75 -16.86
CA LYS A 3 18.48 -0.01 -17.93
C LYS A 3 17.65 -0.12 -19.22
N GLU A 4 16.35 0.13 -19.14
CA GLU A 4 15.38 0.07 -20.25
C GLU A 4 15.00 1.47 -20.77
N GLY A 5 15.65 2.54 -20.29
CA GLY A 5 15.39 3.91 -20.73
C GLY A 5 14.18 4.58 -20.08
N HIS A 6 13.60 4.02 -19.02
CA HIS A 6 12.50 4.67 -18.29
C HIS A 6 13.01 5.77 -17.35
N LEU A 7 12.30 6.90 -17.30
CA LEU A 7 12.58 7.98 -16.35
C LEU A 7 12.23 7.52 -14.94
N LEU A 8 13.23 7.18 -14.10
CA LEU A 8 12.99 6.69 -12.73
C LEU A 8 12.64 7.80 -11.73
N LYS A 9 13.05 9.02 -12.01
CA LYS A 9 12.92 10.19 -11.14
C LYS A 9 13.21 11.44 -11.98
N LEU A 10 12.41 12.48 -11.79
CA LEU A 10 12.68 13.83 -12.27
C LEU A 10 12.99 14.71 -11.06
N LEU A 11 14.08 15.47 -11.14
CA LEU A 11 14.37 16.52 -10.18
C LEU A 11 14.22 17.86 -10.90
N ILE A 12 13.33 18.70 -10.40
CA ILE A 12 13.14 20.06 -10.85
C ILE A 12 13.75 20.95 -9.78
N HIS A 13 14.69 21.79 -10.18
CA HIS A 13 15.45 22.65 -9.29
C HIS A 13 15.15 24.11 -9.59
N ASP A 14 15.08 24.90 -8.53
CA ASP A 14 15.26 26.35 -8.51
C ASP A 14 16.31 26.68 -7.42
N GLU A 15 16.76 27.93 -7.33
CA GLU A 15 17.85 28.37 -6.41
C GLU A 15 17.61 27.97 -4.94
N LYS A 16 16.34 27.88 -4.52
CA LYS A 16 15.95 27.64 -3.12
C LYS A 16 15.16 26.35 -2.91
N THR A 17 14.78 25.64 -3.96
CA THR A 17 13.81 24.53 -3.84
C THR A 17 14.09 23.42 -4.83
N VAL A 18 13.88 22.18 -4.38
CA VAL A 18 13.98 20.99 -5.21
C VAL A 18 12.67 20.23 -5.15
N VAL A 19 12.01 20.08 -6.30
CA VAL A 19 10.82 19.24 -6.46
C VAL A 19 11.24 17.91 -7.06
N LYS A 20 10.96 16.83 -6.35
CA LYS A 20 11.25 15.46 -6.75
C LYS A 20 9.98 14.76 -7.21
N ILE A 21 9.94 14.36 -8.48
CA ILE A 21 8.83 13.59 -9.06
C ILE A 21 9.31 12.17 -9.30
N GLU A 22 8.64 11.19 -8.72
CA GLU A 22 8.96 9.76 -8.84
C GLU A 22 7.80 9.00 -9.46
N PRO A 23 7.88 8.62 -10.74
CA PRO A 23 6.90 7.73 -11.33
C PRO A 23 7.00 6.32 -10.72
N ASN A 24 5.85 5.75 -10.32
CA ASN A 24 5.78 4.38 -9.85
C ASN A 24 5.50 3.44 -11.04
N PHE A 25 6.43 2.52 -11.30
CA PHE A 25 6.33 1.54 -12.37
C PHE A 25 6.04 0.12 -11.90
N ILE A 26 5.90 -0.11 -10.58
CA ILE A 26 5.74 -1.45 -10.01
C ILE A 26 4.27 -1.87 -10.11
N VAL A 27 3.36 -1.08 -9.56
CA VAL A 27 1.91 -1.26 -9.76
C VAL A 27 1.51 -0.32 -10.90
N ARG A 28 1.69 -0.77 -12.15
CA ARG A 28 1.17 -0.04 -13.31
C ARG A 28 -0.32 -0.35 -13.47
N GLY A 29 -1.15 0.68 -13.46
CA GLY A 29 -2.59 0.58 -13.59
C GLY A 29 -3.32 0.99 -12.31
N ILE A 30 -4.55 1.45 -12.50
CA ILE A 30 -5.53 1.70 -11.44
C ILE A 30 -6.67 0.70 -11.66
N LEU A 31 -7.25 0.20 -10.58
CA LEU A 31 -8.43 -0.68 -10.66
C LEU A 31 -9.73 0.10 -10.47
N LEU A 32 -9.67 1.20 -9.74
CA LEU A 32 -10.78 2.12 -9.58
C LEU A 32 -10.63 3.29 -10.56
N PRO A 33 -11.74 3.85 -11.08
CA PRO A 33 -11.69 5.05 -11.91
C PRO A 33 -10.97 6.20 -11.20
N MET A 34 -10.18 6.98 -11.95
CA MET A 34 -9.59 8.21 -11.41
C MET A 34 -10.68 9.17 -10.93
N GLN A 35 -10.36 9.92 -9.90
CA GLN A 35 -11.19 10.99 -9.38
C GLN A 35 -10.54 12.34 -9.71
N LEU A 36 -11.35 13.37 -9.87
CA LEU A 36 -10.85 14.75 -9.97
C LEU A 36 -10.79 15.34 -8.56
N GLY A 37 -9.61 15.82 -8.19
CA GLY A 37 -9.35 16.47 -6.92
C GLY A 37 -9.04 17.96 -7.08
N SER A 38 -9.33 18.70 -6.02
CA SER A 38 -9.02 20.13 -5.93
C SER A 38 -7.87 20.40 -4.96
N THR A 39 -7.13 21.48 -5.22
CA THR A 39 -6.21 22.05 -4.22
C THR A 39 -6.97 22.49 -2.97
N CYS A 40 -6.37 22.35 -1.79
CA CYS A 40 -7.01 22.78 -0.55
C CYS A 40 -7.13 24.32 -0.47
N ALA A 41 -8.11 24.80 0.31
CA ALA A 41 -8.38 26.25 0.47
C ALA A 41 -7.13 27.05 0.89
N ARG A 42 -6.20 26.41 1.61
CA ARG A 42 -4.96 27.04 2.03
C ARG A 42 -4.04 27.39 0.86
N ILE A 43 -3.96 26.57 -0.19
CA ILE A 43 -3.18 26.89 -1.39
C ILE A 43 -3.77 28.13 -2.07
N LYS A 44 -5.10 28.20 -2.17
CA LYS A 44 -5.79 29.39 -2.70
C LYS A 44 -5.51 30.64 -1.87
N ASN A 45 -5.58 30.54 -0.54
CA ASN A 45 -5.37 31.66 0.36
C ASN A 45 -3.91 32.16 0.38
N GLU A 46 -2.93 31.25 0.30
CA GLU A 46 -1.50 31.59 0.38
C GLU A 46 -0.91 32.01 -0.98
N PHE A 47 -1.36 31.40 -2.08
CA PHE A 47 -0.73 31.57 -3.40
C PHE A 47 -1.65 32.16 -4.47
N GLY A 48 -2.90 32.50 -4.12
CA GLY A 48 -3.89 33.03 -5.07
C GLY A 48 -4.25 32.06 -6.21
N SER A 49 -3.81 30.80 -6.12
CA SER A 49 -3.89 29.80 -7.17
C SER A 49 -4.80 28.66 -6.74
N PHE A 50 -5.57 28.12 -7.68
CA PHE A 50 -6.56 27.08 -7.41
C PHE A 50 -6.72 26.20 -8.63
N ILE A 51 -6.68 24.88 -8.44
CA ILE A 51 -6.85 23.89 -9.51
C ILE A 51 -7.89 22.87 -9.02
N ASP A 52 -8.91 22.62 -9.84
CA ASP A 52 -10.08 21.77 -9.50
C ASP A 52 -10.17 20.44 -10.23
N GLU A 53 -9.31 20.23 -11.23
CA GLU A 53 -9.38 19.06 -12.11
C GLU A 53 -8.06 18.30 -12.10
N ILE A 54 -7.49 18.08 -10.91
CA ILE A 54 -6.27 17.27 -10.78
C ILE A 54 -6.68 15.80 -10.79
N PRO A 55 -6.25 14.98 -11.78
CA PRO A 55 -6.52 13.56 -11.77
C PRO A 55 -5.77 12.91 -10.60
N ILE A 56 -6.52 12.30 -9.70
CA ILE A 56 -6.01 11.58 -8.53
C ILE A 56 -6.53 10.15 -8.52
N MET A 57 -5.77 9.27 -7.88
CA MET A 57 -6.20 7.90 -7.61
C MET A 57 -7.42 7.92 -6.67
N ALA A 58 -8.35 6.99 -6.87
CA ALA A 58 -9.47 6.83 -5.95
C ALA A 58 -8.96 6.60 -4.52
N SER A 59 -9.63 7.20 -3.54
CA SER A 59 -9.23 7.14 -2.13
C SER A 59 -9.00 5.71 -1.63
N ASP A 60 -9.88 4.78 -2.00
CA ASP A 60 -9.81 3.41 -1.50
C ASP A 60 -8.56 2.66 -2.00
N GLU A 61 -8.19 2.90 -3.25
CA GLU A 61 -7.00 2.33 -3.87
C GLU A 61 -5.72 3.01 -3.35
N LEU A 62 -5.77 4.32 -3.10
CA LEU A 62 -4.67 5.05 -2.46
C LEU A 62 -4.37 4.49 -1.07
N TYR A 63 -5.40 4.31 -0.24
CA TYR A 63 -5.23 3.78 1.12
C TYR A 63 -4.80 2.31 1.13
N ALA A 64 -5.22 1.49 0.17
CA ALA A 64 -4.71 0.14 0.01
C ALA A 64 -3.18 0.10 -0.16
N GLY A 65 -2.62 1.01 -0.97
CA GLY A 65 -1.18 1.20 -1.10
C GLY A 65 -0.52 1.65 0.21
N LYS A 66 -1.14 2.58 0.94
CA LYS A 66 -0.64 3.06 2.24
C LYS A 66 -0.62 1.96 3.30
N ILE A 67 -1.66 1.13 3.37
CA ILE A 67 -1.71 -0.05 4.26
C ILE A 67 -0.57 -1.02 3.93
N CYS A 68 -0.36 -1.32 2.64
CA CYS A 68 0.77 -2.15 2.22
C CYS A 68 2.13 -1.57 2.67
N ALA A 69 2.34 -0.27 2.52
CA ALA A 69 3.57 0.39 2.95
C ALA A 69 3.73 0.34 4.48
N ALA A 70 2.68 0.69 5.22
CA ALA A 70 2.64 0.70 6.68
C ALA A 70 3.00 -0.67 7.27
N LEU A 71 2.42 -1.76 6.76
CA LEU A 71 2.68 -3.10 7.27
C LEU A 71 4.04 -3.66 6.80
N SER A 72 4.51 -3.25 5.62
CA SER A 72 5.80 -3.71 5.09
C SER A 72 7.00 -3.04 5.77
N ARG A 73 7.06 -1.70 5.79
CA ARG A 73 8.23 -0.95 6.28
C ARG A 73 8.00 -0.27 7.63
N GLN A 74 6.75 -0.13 8.09
CA GLN A 74 6.38 0.44 9.39
C GLN A 74 7.00 1.82 9.65
N HIS A 75 7.17 2.62 8.59
CA HIS A 75 7.73 3.96 8.72
C HIS A 75 6.72 4.89 9.42
N PRO A 76 7.14 5.78 10.35
CA PRO A 76 6.23 6.66 11.08
C PRO A 76 5.23 7.44 10.21
N ARG A 77 5.68 7.94 9.04
CA ARG A 77 4.82 8.60 8.05
C ARG A 77 3.67 7.73 7.53
N ASP A 78 3.94 6.46 7.24
CA ASP A 78 2.87 5.56 6.78
C ASP A 78 1.91 5.26 7.93
N LEU A 79 2.43 5.05 9.15
CA LEU A 79 1.60 4.82 10.33
C LEU A 79 0.74 6.04 10.67
N PHE A 80 1.23 7.24 10.41
CA PHE A 80 0.45 8.47 10.57
C PHE A 80 -0.70 8.53 9.57
N ASP A 81 -0.46 8.20 8.30
CA ASP A 81 -1.53 8.08 7.31
C ASP A 81 -2.59 7.04 7.72
N ILE A 82 -2.16 5.93 8.33
CA ILE A 82 -3.06 4.90 8.86
C ILE A 82 -3.83 5.40 10.08
N LYS A 83 -3.20 6.16 10.98
CA LYS A 83 -3.88 6.81 12.10
C LYS A 83 -5.03 7.69 11.58
N LEU A 84 -4.75 8.57 10.62
CA LEU A 84 -5.76 9.43 10.01
C LEU A 84 -6.87 8.62 9.32
N LEU A 85 -6.53 7.54 8.63
CA LEU A 85 -7.53 6.64 8.04
C LEU A 85 -8.45 6.05 9.13
N LEU A 86 -7.89 5.52 10.22
CA LEU A 86 -8.64 4.88 11.30
C LEU A 86 -9.54 5.86 12.06
N GLU A 87 -9.13 7.13 12.18
CA GLU A 87 -9.89 8.18 12.86
C GLU A 87 -11.03 8.77 12.01
N THR A 88 -10.98 8.60 10.68
CA THR A 88 -11.94 9.18 9.76
C THR A 88 -12.91 8.14 9.21
N THR A 89 -12.50 7.40 8.18
CA THR A 89 -13.37 6.44 7.47
C THR A 89 -13.23 5.01 8.02
N GLY A 90 -12.08 4.69 8.61
CA GLY A 90 -11.71 3.33 8.95
C GLY A 90 -11.43 2.45 7.72
N VAL A 91 -11.10 1.19 7.96
CA VAL A 91 -10.88 0.21 6.90
C VAL A 91 -12.23 -0.34 6.43
N THR A 92 -12.74 0.21 5.32
CA THR A 92 -13.95 -0.25 4.62
C THR A 92 -13.70 -1.56 3.86
N ASP A 93 -14.77 -2.21 3.39
CA ASP A 93 -14.66 -3.41 2.56
C ASP A 93 -13.91 -3.14 1.25
N SER A 94 -14.16 -2.00 0.59
CA SER A 94 -13.45 -1.65 -0.65
C SER A 94 -11.95 -1.42 -0.40
N ILE A 95 -11.59 -0.67 0.66
CA ILE A 95 -10.18 -0.49 1.06
C ILE A 95 -9.53 -1.84 1.37
N ARG A 96 -10.21 -2.71 2.14
CA ARG A 96 -9.72 -4.05 2.48
C ARG A 96 -9.45 -4.86 1.21
N GLN A 97 -10.41 -4.93 0.31
CA GLN A 97 -10.27 -5.72 -0.92
C GLN A 97 -9.18 -5.16 -1.85
N MET A 98 -9.10 -3.83 -2.01
CA MET A 98 -8.00 -3.18 -2.74
C MET A 98 -6.65 -3.47 -2.10
N PHE A 99 -6.57 -3.46 -0.76
CA PHE A 99 -5.38 -3.85 -0.03
C PHE A 99 -4.96 -5.29 -0.39
N LEU A 100 -5.89 -6.23 -0.52
CA LEU A 100 -5.54 -7.61 -0.93
C LEU A 100 -4.96 -7.66 -2.34
N VAL A 101 -5.46 -6.85 -3.27
CA VAL A 101 -4.89 -6.77 -4.61
C VAL A 101 -3.46 -6.22 -4.57
N TYR A 102 -3.23 -5.15 -3.81
CA TYR A 102 -1.91 -4.55 -3.66
C TYR A 102 -0.94 -5.48 -2.91
N LEU A 103 -1.44 -6.23 -1.93
CA LEU A 103 -0.72 -7.25 -1.18
C LEU A 103 -0.21 -8.37 -2.10
N VAL A 104 -1.05 -8.87 -3.00
CA VAL A 104 -0.62 -9.87 -3.99
C VAL A 104 0.28 -9.28 -5.06
N CYS A 105 0.31 -7.97 -5.26
CA CYS A 105 1.29 -7.31 -6.13
C CYS A 105 2.63 -7.00 -5.43
N ASN A 106 2.68 -7.05 -4.10
CA ASN A 106 3.87 -6.68 -3.34
C ASN A 106 5.06 -7.64 -3.57
N SER A 107 6.28 -7.13 -3.56
CA SER A 107 7.50 -7.95 -3.69
C SER A 107 7.78 -8.80 -2.45
N ARG A 108 7.28 -8.41 -1.27
CA ARG A 108 7.41 -9.19 -0.04
C ARG A 108 6.43 -10.38 0.01
N PRO A 109 6.77 -11.45 0.75
CA PRO A 109 5.86 -12.56 0.99
C PRO A 109 4.56 -12.09 1.65
N ILE A 110 3.42 -12.59 1.17
CA ILE A 110 2.07 -12.20 1.63
C ILE A 110 1.94 -12.39 3.15
N HIS A 111 2.42 -13.51 3.68
CA HIS A 111 2.34 -13.83 5.11
C HIS A 111 3.13 -12.85 6.00
N GLU A 112 4.23 -12.29 5.51
CA GLU A 112 5.02 -11.29 6.25
C GLU A 112 4.35 -9.92 6.31
N ILE A 113 3.44 -9.60 5.40
CA ILE A 113 2.67 -8.36 5.45
C ILE A 113 1.42 -8.53 6.32
N LEU A 114 0.77 -9.71 6.24
CA LEU A 114 -0.40 -10.02 7.08
C LEU A 114 -0.04 -10.24 8.54
N SER A 115 1.15 -10.79 8.81
CA SER A 115 1.70 -10.95 10.16
C SER A 115 3.10 -10.34 10.21
N PRO A 116 3.19 -8.99 10.30
CA PRO A 116 4.46 -8.30 10.24
C PRO A 116 5.24 -8.43 11.55
N ASN A 117 6.55 -8.63 11.43
CA ASN A 117 7.47 -8.50 12.56
C ASN A 117 7.54 -7.04 12.99
N LEU A 118 7.12 -6.74 14.21
CA LEU A 118 7.09 -5.38 14.72
C LEU A 118 8.51 -4.85 14.92
N ILE A 119 8.82 -3.72 14.28
CA ILE A 119 10.11 -3.05 14.45
C ILE A 119 9.99 -1.89 15.44
N ASP A 120 11.10 -1.60 16.13
CA ASP A 120 11.25 -0.37 16.89
C ASP A 120 11.46 0.80 15.93
N ILE A 121 10.57 1.79 16.00
CA ILE A 121 10.53 2.95 15.12
C ILE A 121 10.93 4.23 15.85
N LYS A 122 11.32 4.18 17.13
CA LYS A 122 11.59 5.35 17.96
C LYS A 122 12.63 6.29 17.34
N GLN A 123 13.76 5.73 16.91
CA GLN A 123 14.83 6.55 16.33
C GLN A 123 14.41 7.22 15.01
N VAL A 124 13.68 6.50 14.15
CA VAL A 124 13.19 7.04 12.88
C VAL A 124 12.12 8.10 13.14
N PHE A 125 11.25 7.87 14.13
CA PHE A 125 10.25 8.83 14.57
C PHE A 125 10.89 10.14 15.02
N GLU A 126 11.88 10.10 15.93
CA GLU A 126 12.55 11.28 16.47
C GLU A 126 13.33 12.06 15.40
N LYS A 127 14.03 11.36 14.51
CA LYS A 127 14.92 11.99 13.51
C LYS A 127 14.20 12.44 12.26
N GLU A 128 13.25 11.66 11.78
CA GLU A 128 12.68 11.83 10.44
C GLU A 128 11.23 12.29 10.44
N PHE A 129 10.47 12.12 11.53
CA PHE A 129 9.02 12.39 11.52
C PHE A 129 8.57 13.47 12.49
N PHE A 130 9.12 13.54 13.71
CA PHE A 130 8.65 14.44 14.78
C PHE A 130 8.59 15.91 14.35
N ARG A 131 9.46 16.35 13.44
CA ARG A 131 9.49 17.73 12.91
C ARG A 131 8.72 17.93 11.61
N MET A 132 8.09 16.88 11.06
CA MET A 132 7.37 16.93 9.78
C MET A 132 5.91 17.34 9.92
N THR A 133 5.28 17.07 11.06
CA THR A 133 3.85 17.34 11.27
C THR A 133 3.64 18.71 11.90
N ARG A 134 2.49 19.32 11.60
CA ARG A 134 2.07 20.58 12.22
C ARG A 134 1.42 20.37 13.58
N GLU A 135 0.72 19.25 13.68
CA GLU A 135 0.11 18.78 14.91
C GLU A 135 1.10 17.87 15.64
N ASN A 136 1.08 17.95 16.96
CA ASN A 136 1.87 17.06 17.79
C ASN A 136 1.31 15.66 17.67
N VAL A 137 2.15 14.74 17.19
CA VAL A 137 1.85 13.31 17.11
C VAL A 137 2.83 12.61 18.02
N PHE A 138 2.33 11.77 18.92
CA PHE A 138 3.15 10.97 19.83
C PHE A 138 3.47 9.60 19.22
N LEU A 139 4.62 9.04 19.61
CA LEU A 139 5.05 7.74 19.11
C LEU A 139 4.02 6.65 19.42
N GLU A 140 3.46 6.71 20.62
CA GLU A 140 2.48 5.77 21.16
C GLU A 140 1.23 5.71 20.27
N GLU A 141 0.78 6.84 19.72
CA GLU A 141 -0.36 6.89 18.81
C GLU A 141 -0.09 6.13 17.51
N LEU A 142 1.12 6.23 16.97
CA LEU A 142 1.52 5.49 15.77
C LEU A 142 1.63 3.98 16.04
N LEU A 143 2.12 3.60 17.22
CA LEU A 143 2.20 2.20 17.64
C LEU A 143 0.81 1.60 17.83
N LEU A 144 -0.13 2.36 18.41
CA LEU A 144 -1.53 1.97 18.57
C LEU A 144 -2.21 1.83 17.20
N ALA A 145 -2.04 2.80 16.30
CA ALA A 145 -2.59 2.73 14.94
C ALA A 145 -2.08 1.49 14.18
N ARG A 146 -0.79 1.15 14.32
CA ARG A 146 -0.22 -0.09 13.76
C ARG A 146 -0.91 -1.34 14.30
N GLN A 147 -1.07 -1.44 15.62
CA GLN A 147 -1.71 -2.60 16.26
C GLN A 147 -3.18 -2.73 15.85
N GLN A 148 -3.91 -1.62 15.82
CA GLN A 148 -5.30 -1.58 15.41
C GLN A 148 -5.46 -1.99 13.94
N LEU A 149 -4.60 -1.51 13.04
CA LEU A 149 -4.64 -1.90 11.63
C LEU A 149 -4.44 -3.41 11.44
N ILE A 150 -3.43 -3.99 12.11
CA ILE A 150 -3.16 -5.44 12.02
C ILE A 150 -4.38 -6.24 12.50
N LYS A 151 -4.97 -5.83 13.63
CA LYS A 151 -6.17 -6.46 14.20
C LYS A 151 -7.40 -6.32 13.30
N GLU A 152 -7.61 -5.15 12.71
CA GLU A 152 -8.74 -4.89 11.82
C GLU A 152 -8.66 -5.75 10.56
N ILE A 153 -7.49 -5.82 9.92
CA ILE A 153 -7.29 -6.65 8.72
C ILE A 153 -7.50 -8.12 9.06
N SER A 154 -6.84 -8.65 10.09
CA SER A 154 -6.96 -10.06 10.44
C SER A 154 -8.39 -10.46 10.80
N LYS A 155 -9.11 -9.61 11.53
CA LYS A 155 -10.51 -9.85 11.92
C LYS A 155 -11.49 -9.78 10.74
N LYS A 156 -11.26 -8.88 9.77
CA LYS A 156 -12.19 -8.60 8.68
C LYS A 156 -11.98 -9.47 7.43
N LEU A 157 -10.89 -10.24 7.35
CA LEU A 157 -10.64 -11.15 6.24
C LEU A 157 -11.74 -12.22 6.14
N THR A 158 -12.45 -12.24 5.03
CA THR A 158 -13.48 -13.26 4.76
C THR A 158 -12.86 -14.56 4.25
N GLU A 159 -13.59 -15.68 4.35
CA GLU A 159 -13.12 -16.96 3.80
C GLU A 159 -12.90 -16.90 2.27
N GLN A 160 -13.72 -16.12 1.56
CA GLN A 160 -13.55 -15.85 0.13
C GLN A 160 -12.23 -15.12 -0.16
N GLU A 161 -11.89 -14.12 0.64
CA GLU A 161 -10.64 -13.34 0.51
C GLU A 161 -9.40 -14.17 0.90
N LYS A 162 -9.51 -15.02 1.93
CA LYS A 162 -8.45 -15.99 2.28
C LYS A 162 -8.20 -16.96 1.12
N LYS A 163 -9.28 -17.47 0.50
CA LYS A 163 -9.20 -18.33 -0.70
C LYS A 163 -8.54 -17.60 -1.87
N PHE A 164 -8.85 -16.31 -2.10
CA PHE A 164 -8.18 -15.50 -3.11
C PHE A 164 -6.66 -15.45 -2.90
N LEU A 165 -6.20 -15.14 -1.69
CA LEU A 165 -4.76 -15.08 -1.39
C LEU A 165 -4.07 -16.44 -1.61
N LEU A 166 -4.71 -17.53 -1.20
CA LEU A 166 -4.21 -18.89 -1.40
C LEU A 166 -4.18 -19.28 -2.88
N SER A 167 -5.19 -18.92 -3.66
CA SER A 167 -5.29 -19.23 -5.10
C SER A 167 -4.13 -18.57 -5.85
N ILE A 168 -3.87 -17.27 -5.61
CA ILE A 168 -2.70 -16.57 -6.15
C ILE A 168 -1.41 -17.28 -5.71
N LYS A 169 -1.25 -17.57 -4.41
CA LYS A 169 0.00 -18.14 -3.88
C LYS A 169 0.26 -19.55 -4.41
N SER A 170 -0.78 -20.32 -4.70
CA SER A 170 -0.71 -21.65 -5.32
C SER A 170 -0.37 -21.62 -6.81
N GLY A 171 -0.39 -20.44 -7.45
CA GLY A 171 -0.17 -20.28 -8.88
C GLY A 171 -1.40 -20.60 -9.75
N LYS A 172 -2.56 -20.82 -9.13
CA LYS A 172 -3.86 -21.05 -9.79
C LYS A 172 -4.82 -19.92 -9.40
N PRO A 173 -4.64 -18.71 -9.94
CA PRO A 173 -5.38 -17.54 -9.49
C PRO A 173 -6.88 -17.65 -9.79
N GLU A 174 -7.70 -17.44 -8.78
CA GLU A 174 -9.16 -17.31 -8.88
C GLU A 174 -9.55 -15.83 -8.73
N TYR A 175 -9.51 -15.08 -9.83
CA TYR A 175 -9.69 -13.61 -9.82
C TYR A 175 -11.11 -13.18 -9.40
N ASP A 176 -12.12 -13.97 -9.77
CA ASP A 176 -13.54 -13.67 -9.52
C ASP A 176 -13.92 -13.72 -8.03
N LEU A 177 -12.99 -14.15 -7.16
CA LEU A 177 -13.16 -14.06 -5.71
C LEU A 177 -13.08 -12.60 -5.20
N LEU A 178 -12.68 -11.65 -6.03
CA LEU A 178 -12.79 -10.21 -5.77
C LEU A 178 -13.60 -9.52 -6.88
N PRO A 179 -14.30 -8.41 -6.58
CA PRO A 179 -15.21 -7.76 -7.53
C PRO A 179 -14.51 -6.89 -8.59
N TYR A 180 -13.25 -7.19 -8.94
CA TYR A 180 -12.46 -6.36 -9.85
C TYR A 180 -11.98 -7.19 -11.06
N SER A 181 -12.54 -6.92 -12.24
CA SER A 181 -12.27 -7.69 -13.47
C SER A 181 -10.83 -7.57 -13.96
N GLU A 182 -10.18 -6.43 -13.67
CA GLU A 182 -8.90 -6.06 -14.27
C GLU A 182 -7.67 -6.54 -13.48
N ILE A 183 -7.85 -7.27 -12.38
CA ILE A 183 -6.75 -7.76 -11.52
C ILE A 183 -5.69 -8.52 -12.34
N HIS A 184 -6.13 -9.35 -13.29
CA HIS A 184 -5.26 -10.17 -14.13
C HIS A 184 -4.33 -9.36 -15.06
N LYS A 185 -4.65 -8.09 -15.32
CA LYS A 185 -3.85 -7.19 -16.18
C LYS A 185 -2.71 -6.50 -15.43
N LEU A 186 -2.69 -6.57 -14.10
CA LEU A 186 -1.66 -5.90 -13.28
C LEU A 186 -0.28 -6.53 -13.52
N PRO A 187 0.72 -5.77 -14.00
CA PRO A 187 2.03 -6.32 -14.33
C PRO A 187 2.77 -6.92 -13.13
N ALA A 188 2.64 -6.32 -11.94
CA ALA A 188 3.22 -6.86 -10.71
C ALA A 188 2.67 -8.24 -10.36
N LEU A 189 1.37 -8.47 -10.59
CA LEU A 189 0.76 -9.77 -10.33
C LEU A 189 1.22 -10.81 -11.35
N GLN A 190 1.27 -10.45 -12.63
CA GLN A 190 1.81 -11.33 -13.69
C GLN A 190 3.26 -11.72 -13.39
N TRP A 191 4.08 -10.75 -12.98
CA TRP A 191 5.46 -10.99 -12.57
C TRP A 191 5.55 -11.92 -11.35
N LYS A 192 4.70 -11.74 -10.35
CA LYS A 192 4.62 -12.64 -9.19
C LYS A 192 4.29 -14.06 -9.61
N LEU A 193 3.28 -14.25 -10.46
CA LEU A 193 2.87 -15.57 -10.95
C LEU A 193 3.98 -16.24 -11.77
N MET A 194 4.70 -15.47 -12.60
CA MET A 194 5.88 -15.97 -13.33
C MET A 194 6.98 -16.45 -12.39
N ASN A 195 7.24 -15.73 -11.31
CA ASN A 195 8.27 -16.12 -10.33
C ASN A 195 7.84 -17.33 -9.50
N LEU A 196 6.55 -17.46 -9.16
CA LEU A 196 6.05 -18.65 -8.47
C LEU A 196 6.27 -19.93 -9.28
N LYS A 197 6.07 -19.88 -10.61
CA LYS A 197 6.33 -21.02 -11.51
C LYS A 197 7.80 -21.45 -11.57
N LYS A 198 8.73 -20.58 -11.21
CA LYS A 198 10.18 -20.85 -11.21
C LYS A 198 10.69 -21.39 -9.86
N LEU A 199 9.85 -21.43 -8.82
CA LEU A 199 10.24 -21.95 -7.52
C LEU A 199 10.32 -23.47 -7.56
N ASN A 200 11.24 -24.03 -6.76
CA ASN A 200 11.23 -25.45 -6.45
C ASN A 200 9.96 -25.80 -5.64
N GLU A 201 9.43 -26.99 -5.90
CA GLU A 201 8.16 -27.46 -5.34
C GLU A 201 8.15 -27.43 -3.81
N GLU A 202 9.23 -27.90 -3.17
CA GLU A 202 9.35 -27.92 -1.72
C GLU A 202 9.22 -26.50 -1.11
N LYS A 203 9.98 -25.53 -1.62
CA LYS A 203 9.91 -24.14 -1.15
C LYS A 203 8.56 -23.51 -1.46
N HIS A 204 7.95 -23.85 -2.60
CA HIS A 204 6.62 -23.37 -2.94
C HIS A 204 5.60 -23.85 -1.92
N GLN A 205 5.61 -25.13 -1.56
CA GLN A 205 4.75 -25.70 -0.52
C GLN A 205 5.02 -25.08 0.86
N GLN A 206 6.28 -24.88 1.24
CA GLN A 206 6.63 -24.20 2.49
C GLN A 206 6.04 -22.78 2.56
N LEU A 207 6.11 -22.01 1.47
CA LEU A 207 5.54 -20.67 1.42
C LEU A 207 4.00 -20.65 1.43
N ILE A 208 3.35 -21.68 0.88
CA ILE A 208 1.89 -21.86 0.99
C ILE A 208 1.52 -22.17 2.44
N GLN A 209 2.25 -23.07 3.12
CA GLN A 209 1.97 -23.43 4.50
C GLN A 209 2.15 -22.24 5.46
N LYS A 210 3.22 -21.44 5.29
CA LYS A 210 3.39 -20.19 6.05
C LYS A 210 2.21 -19.24 5.87
N LEU A 211 1.66 -19.14 4.67
CA LEU A 211 0.47 -18.33 4.43
C LEU A 211 -0.77 -18.91 5.13
N LYS A 212 -1.00 -20.21 5.04
CA LYS A 212 -2.12 -20.88 5.75
C LYS A 212 -2.05 -20.64 7.26
N MET A 213 -0.87 -20.73 7.87
CA MET A 213 -0.70 -20.48 9.31
C MET A 213 -1.11 -19.06 9.73
N VAL A 214 -0.96 -18.07 8.86
CA VAL A 214 -1.36 -16.68 9.13
C VAL A 214 -2.85 -16.41 8.85
N LEU A 215 -3.47 -17.20 7.97
CA LEU A 215 -4.88 -17.05 7.61
C LEU A 215 -5.85 -17.84 8.50
N ASN A 216 -5.33 -18.78 9.29
CA ASN A 216 -6.07 -19.64 10.22
C ASN A 216 -6.34 -18.94 11.56
#